data_AF-A0A851SYA1-F1
#
_entry.id   AF-A0A851SYA1-F1
#
_cell.length_a   1.000
_cell.length_b   1.000
_cell.length_c   1.000
_cell.angle_alpha   90.00
_cell.angle_beta   90.00
_cell.angle_gamma   90.00
#
_symmetry.space_group_name_H-M   'P 1'
#
loop_
_entity.id
_entity.type
_entity.pdbx_description
1 polymer ?
#
loop_
_entity_poly.entity_id
_entity_poly.type
_entity_poly.pdbx_seq_one_letter_code
_entity_poly.pdbx_strand_id
1 'polypeptide(L)'
;ESSLHLPAPRDVRVYSYNFRSSLRWSPVKVDGGPLLYTVHFKTGAFNQWDEMNCTRISRTECDFPQLLNEPRWTVTLRVRAELGPAVSAWAESEPFVAERNTTIGPPQVSSVPEARSSDSLLISVTPPFASRRGDSLQYRVSYWENSTSTTKK
;
A
#
# COMPACT_ATOMS: atom_id res chain seq x y z
N GLU A 1 37.37 -5.07 21.24
CA GLU A 1 35.93 -5.24 20.96
C GLU A 1 35.62 -4.60 19.62
N SER A 2 35.27 -5.40 18.62
CA SER A 2 34.79 -4.89 17.34
C SER A 2 33.38 -4.35 17.56
N SER A 3 33.20 -3.03 17.50
CA SER A 3 31.89 -2.41 17.47
C SER A 3 31.10 -3.03 16.30
N LEU A 4 30.09 -3.86 16.63
CA LEU A 4 29.16 -4.44 15.66
C LEU A 4 28.34 -3.29 15.04
N HIS A 5 28.84 -2.72 13.95
CA HIS A 5 28.13 -1.68 13.22
C HIS A 5 27.06 -2.34 12.35
N LEU A 6 25.81 -2.30 12.80
CA LEU A 6 24.67 -2.84 12.07
C LEU A 6 24.27 -1.86 10.95
N PRO A 7 24.29 -2.26 9.67
CA PRO A 7 23.98 -1.35 8.58
C PRO A 7 22.50 -0.98 8.58
N ALA A 8 22.19 0.26 8.19
CA ALA A 8 20.82 0.74 8.07
C ALA A 8 20.08 -0.01 6.94
N PRO A 9 18.76 -0.24 7.08
CA PRO A 9 17.93 -0.75 6.00
C PRO A 9 18.03 0.13 4.74
N ARG A 10 17.92 -0.50 3.57
CA ARG A 10 17.97 0.17 2.26
C ARG A 10 16.66 -0.01 1.50
N ASP A 11 16.50 0.77 0.43
CA ASP A 11 15.32 0.72 -0.45
C ASP A 11 14.00 0.84 0.32
N VAL A 12 13.98 1.72 1.32
CA VAL A 12 12.81 1.99 2.17
C VAL A 12 11.78 2.74 1.34
N ARG A 13 10.67 2.07 1.00
CA ARG A 13 9.63 2.62 0.12
C ARG A 13 8.24 2.21 0.58
N VAL A 14 7.28 3.11 0.36
CA VAL A 14 5.86 2.82 0.57
C VAL A 14 5.29 2.21 -0.70
N TYR A 15 4.61 1.08 -0.54
CA TYR A 15 3.82 0.44 -1.59
C TYR A 15 2.35 0.61 -1.24
N SER A 16 1.54 1.04 -2.20
CA SER A 16 0.11 1.28 -1.96
C SER A 16 -0.73 0.95 -3.17
N TYR A 17 -1.74 0.11 -2.96
CA TYR A 17 -2.68 -0.31 -4.00
C TYR A 17 -4.09 -0.31 -3.42
N ASN A 18 -5.04 0.38 -4.07
CA ASN A 18 -6.42 0.52 -3.59
C ASN A 18 -6.50 0.99 -2.11
N PHE A 19 -5.67 1.97 -1.72
CA PHE A 19 -5.56 2.48 -0.35
C PHE A 19 -5.17 1.44 0.72
N ARG A 20 -4.61 0.30 0.30
CA ARG A 20 -3.91 -0.63 1.18
C ARG A 20 -2.42 -0.39 1.03
N SER A 21 -1.80 0.15 2.09
CA SER A 21 -0.42 0.60 2.06
C SER A 21 0.45 -0.20 3.02
N SER A 22 1.71 -0.41 2.65
CA SER A 22 2.73 -0.99 3.51
C SER A 22 4.09 -0.36 3.25
N LEU A 23 4.93 -0.29 4.27
CA LEU A 23 6.33 0.06 4.15
C LEU A 23 7.14 -1.19 3.84
N ARG A 24 8.02 -1.14 2.85
CA ARG A 24 8.93 -2.25 2.49
C ARG A 24 10.37 -1.76 2.42
N TRP A 25 11.31 -2.66 2.69
CA TRP A 25 12.74 -2.39 2.64
C TRP A 25 13.53 -3.64 2.25
N SER A 26 14.79 -3.48 1.85
CA SER A 26 15.68 -4.61 1.59
C SER A 26 16.15 -5.27 2.89
N PRO A 27 16.23 -6.62 2.93
CA PRO A 27 16.80 -7.32 4.07
C PRO A 27 18.25 -6.89 4.32
N VAL A 28 18.57 -6.57 5.57
CA VAL A 28 19.94 -6.38 6.02
C VAL A 28 20.61 -7.75 6.21
N LYS A 29 21.78 -7.95 5.60
CA LYS A 29 22.55 -9.19 5.68
C LYS A 29 23.69 -9.01 6.66
N VAL A 30 23.64 -9.74 7.77
CA VAL A 30 24.71 -9.77 8.78
C VAL A 30 24.84 -11.18 9.36
N ASP A 31 26.07 -11.58 9.66
CA ASP A 31 26.35 -12.79 10.43
C ASP A 31 26.12 -12.47 11.92
N GLY A 32 25.39 -13.33 12.64
CA GLY A 32 25.21 -13.13 14.09
C GLY A 32 23.82 -13.41 14.68
N GLY A 33 22.87 -13.97 13.92
CA GLY A 33 21.62 -14.50 14.47
C GLY A 33 20.35 -13.80 13.96
N PRO A 34 19.21 -13.88 14.70
CA PRO A 34 17.92 -13.41 14.23
C PRO A 34 17.85 -11.88 14.24
N LEU A 35 17.84 -11.31 13.04
CA LEU A 35 17.68 -9.89 12.79
C LEU A 35 16.21 -9.49 12.87
N LEU A 36 15.93 -8.40 13.60
CA LEU A 36 14.58 -7.84 13.76
C LEU A 36 14.54 -6.38 13.28
N TYR A 37 13.35 -5.87 13.04
CA TYR A 37 13.11 -4.51 12.57
C TYR A 37 12.06 -3.81 13.42
N THR A 38 12.24 -2.51 13.60
CA THR A 38 11.26 -1.64 14.27
C THR A 38 10.92 -0.48 13.36
N VAL A 39 9.63 -0.19 13.20
CA VAL A 39 9.10 0.87 12.33
C VAL A 39 8.39 1.95 13.14
N HIS A 40 8.70 3.20 12.84
CA HIS A 40 8.01 4.37 13.39
C HIS A 40 7.42 5.18 12.24
N PHE A 41 6.42 6.00 12.56
CA PHE A 41 5.85 6.95 11.62
C PHE A 41 5.75 8.34 12.24
N LYS A 42 5.56 9.35 11.40
CA LYS A 42 5.12 10.68 11.79
C LYS A 42 4.20 11.23 10.70
N THR A 43 3.43 12.25 11.02
CA THR A 43 2.54 12.90 10.06
C THR A 43 2.96 14.35 9.82
N GLY A 44 2.50 14.94 8.71
CA GLY A 44 2.73 16.36 8.43
C GLY A 44 2.14 17.28 9.49
N ALA A 45 1.07 16.86 10.17
CA ALA A 45 0.44 17.61 11.26
C ALA A 45 1.13 17.40 12.61
N PHE A 46 1.78 16.24 12.81
CA PHE A 46 2.42 15.86 14.06
C PHE A 46 3.84 15.36 13.79
N ASN A 47 4.82 16.25 13.91
CA ASN A 47 6.24 15.99 13.61
C ASN A 47 6.97 15.29 14.78
N GLN A 48 6.32 14.33 15.43
CA GLN A 48 6.92 13.46 16.42
C GLN A 48 6.82 12.03 15.93
N TRP A 49 7.88 11.26 16.13
CA TRP A 49 7.91 9.85 15.79
C TRP A 49 7.10 9.05 16.79
N ASP A 50 6.15 8.27 16.27
CA ASP A 50 5.29 7.38 17.03
C ASP A 50 5.49 5.92 16.59
N GLU A 51 5.15 4.99 17.47
CA GLU A 51 5.29 3.56 17.23
C GLU A 51 4.17 3.04 16.33
N MET A 52 4.49 1.99 15.58
CA MET A 52 3.54 1.26 14.74
C MET A 52 3.41 -0.18 15.24
N ASN A 53 2.43 -0.93 14.76
CA ASN A 53 2.27 -2.37 15.04
C ASN A 53 3.34 -3.25 14.34
N CYS A 54 4.60 -2.82 14.41
CA CYS A 54 5.78 -3.39 13.75
C CYS A 54 7.03 -3.16 14.60
N THR A 55 6.94 -3.50 15.88
CA THR A 55 8.08 -3.48 16.81
C THR A 55 8.73 -4.85 16.83
N ARG A 56 10.03 -4.91 16.55
CA ARG A 56 10.85 -6.14 16.57
C ARG A 56 10.31 -7.29 15.71
N ILE A 57 9.95 -6.99 14.46
CA ILE A 57 9.46 -7.98 13.48
C ILE A 57 10.60 -8.56 12.63
N SER A 58 10.48 -9.81 12.17
CA SER A 58 11.48 -10.44 11.28
C SER A 58 11.24 -10.18 9.80
N ARG A 59 10.00 -9.84 9.42
CA ARG A 59 9.62 -9.53 8.04
C ARG A 59 10.15 -8.15 7.61
N THR A 60 10.35 -7.98 6.31
CA THR A 60 10.81 -6.71 5.70
C THR A 60 9.67 -5.88 5.11
N GLU A 61 8.50 -6.02 5.72
CA GLU A 61 7.27 -5.31 5.35
C GLU A 61 6.45 -4.97 6.59
N CYS A 62 5.79 -3.83 6.56
CA CYS A 62 4.97 -3.35 7.67
C CYS A 62 3.71 -2.63 7.16
N ASP A 63 2.54 -3.23 7.42
CA ASP A 63 1.24 -2.76 6.92
C ASP A 63 0.71 -1.55 7.68
N PHE A 64 0.28 -0.52 6.97
CA PHE A 64 -0.22 0.71 7.57
C PHE A 64 -1.45 0.44 8.44
N PRO A 65 -1.52 0.98 9.67
CA PRO A 65 -2.79 1.06 10.37
C PRO A 65 -3.77 1.89 9.54
N GLN A 66 -5.06 1.58 9.66
CA GLN A 66 -6.11 2.22 8.85
C GLN A 66 -6.05 3.76 8.90
N LEU A 67 -5.73 4.32 10.07
CA LEU A 67 -5.58 5.76 10.29
C LEU A 67 -4.55 6.44 9.38
N LEU A 68 -3.48 5.74 8.97
CA LEU A 68 -2.45 6.30 8.10
C LEU A 68 -2.78 6.22 6.61
N ASN A 69 -3.91 5.59 6.25
CA ASN A 69 -4.41 5.58 4.87
C ASN A 69 -5.39 6.75 4.59
N GLU A 70 -5.47 7.72 5.50
CA GLU A 70 -6.22 8.96 5.27
C GLU A 70 -5.70 9.69 4.02
N PRO A 71 -6.58 10.07 3.07
CA PRO A 71 -6.16 10.41 1.71
C PRO A 71 -5.20 11.60 1.66
N ARG A 72 -5.42 12.61 2.50
CA ARG A 72 -4.70 13.89 2.47
C ARG A 72 -3.59 14.00 3.52
N TRP A 73 -3.36 12.95 4.29
CA TRP A 73 -2.30 12.97 5.29
C TRP A 73 -0.96 12.74 4.62
N THR A 74 0.00 13.63 4.88
CA THR A 74 1.41 13.36 4.58
C THR A 74 1.97 12.50 5.70
N VAL A 75 2.47 11.31 5.35
CA VAL A 75 3.08 10.37 6.29
C VAL A 75 4.53 10.13 5.89
N THR A 76 5.43 10.15 6.86
CA THR A 76 6.81 9.71 6.69
C THR A 76 7.06 8.57 7.66
N LEU A 77 7.70 7.50 7.20
CA LEU A 77 8.04 6.36 8.03
C LEU A 77 9.54 6.21 8.13
N ARG A 78 9.99 5.51 9.16
CA ARG A 78 11.38 5.11 9.31
C ARG A 78 11.48 3.71 9.86
N VAL A 79 12.53 3.01 9.47
CA VAL A 79 12.84 1.66 9.93
C VAL A 79 14.29 1.56 10.37
N ARG A 80 14.55 0.75 11.39
CA ARG A 80 15.90 0.35 11.80
C ARG A 80 15.96 -1.16 11.97
N ALA A 81 17.16 -1.70 11.83
CA ALA A 81 17.46 -3.08 12.18
C ALA A 81 17.95 -3.19 13.63
N GLU A 82 17.70 -4.34 14.25
CA GLU A 82 18.07 -4.67 15.62
C GLU A 82 18.63 -6.10 15.68
N LEU A 83 19.83 -6.29 16.24
CA LEU A 83 20.48 -7.57 16.45
C LEU A 83 20.99 -7.66 17.90
N GLY A 84 20.25 -8.36 18.76
CA GLY A 84 20.52 -8.35 20.20
C GLY A 84 20.46 -6.92 20.75
N PRO A 85 21.52 -6.41 21.42
CA PRO A 85 21.60 -5.02 21.87
C PRO A 85 22.02 -4.02 20.78
N ALA A 86 22.51 -4.48 19.62
CA ALA A 86 22.97 -3.61 18.56
C ALA A 86 21.79 -3.08 17.72
N VAL A 87 21.82 -1.80 17.37
CA VAL A 87 20.80 -1.14 16.53
C VAL A 87 21.46 -0.39 15.38
N SER A 88 20.81 -0.38 14.21
CA SER A 88 21.25 0.42 13.08
C SER A 88 20.82 1.88 13.22
N ALA A 89 21.38 2.76 12.39
CA ALA A 89 20.76 4.05 12.12
C ALA A 89 19.35 3.86 11.52
N TRP A 90 18.49 4.87 11.70
CA TRP A 90 17.18 4.92 11.07
C TRP A 90 17.32 5.21 9.58
N ALA A 91 16.53 4.50 8.77
CA ALA A 91 16.35 4.78 7.36
C ALA A 91 14.91 5.26 7.13
N GLU A 92 14.75 6.46 6.58
CA GLU A 92 13.44 7.10 6.36
C GLU A 92 12.91 6.80 4.94
N SER A 93 11.59 6.78 4.81
CA SER A 93 10.91 6.78 3.51
C SER A 93 10.80 8.19 2.95
N GLU A 94 10.54 8.30 1.65
CA GLU A 94 10.00 9.53 1.10
C GLU A 94 8.62 9.86 1.72
N PRO A 95 8.23 11.14 1.78
CA PRO A 95 6.88 11.53 2.18
C PRO A 95 5.82 10.89 1.27
N PHE A 96 4.78 10.33 1.88
CA PHE A 96 3.70 9.63 1.20
C PHE A 96 2.34 10.29 1.49
N VAL A 97 1.53 10.49 0.44
CA VAL A 97 0.16 10.98 0.52
C VAL A 97 -0.75 10.02 -0.25
N ALA A 98 -1.66 9.34 0.45
CA ALA A 98 -2.42 8.23 -0.13
C ALA A 98 -3.26 8.65 -1.36
N GLU A 99 -3.90 9.82 -1.34
CA GLU A 99 -4.66 10.38 -2.48
C GLU A 99 -3.81 10.58 -3.74
N ARG A 100 -2.51 10.87 -3.59
CA ARG A 100 -1.60 11.21 -4.69
C ARG A 100 -0.75 10.04 -5.15
N ASN A 101 -0.37 9.16 -4.23
CA ASN A 101 0.67 8.16 -4.46
C ASN A 101 0.13 6.72 -4.55
N THR A 102 -1.11 6.46 -4.13
CA THR A 102 -1.67 5.12 -4.26
C THR A 102 -1.94 4.77 -5.72
N THR A 103 -1.67 3.52 -6.09
CA THR A 103 -2.14 3.00 -7.38
C THR A 103 -3.57 2.53 -7.24
N ILE A 104 -4.45 3.06 -8.09
CA ILE A 104 -5.86 2.63 -8.15
C ILE A 104 -6.00 1.57 -9.23
N GLY A 105 -6.48 0.39 -8.82
CA GLY A 105 -6.80 -0.70 -9.71
C GLY A 105 -8.06 -0.47 -10.55
N PRO A 106 -8.39 -1.41 -11.45
CA PRO A 106 -9.63 -1.34 -12.22
C PRO A 106 -10.86 -1.47 -11.32
N PRO A 107 -12.01 -0.85 -11.70
CA PRO A 107 -13.26 -1.05 -11.00
C PRO A 107 -13.79 -2.47 -11.19
N GLN A 108 -14.65 -2.89 -10.27
CA GLN A 108 -15.47 -4.08 -10.44
C GLN A 108 -16.66 -3.74 -11.34
N VAL A 109 -16.85 -4.52 -12.40
CA VAL A 109 -17.95 -4.35 -13.35
C VAL A 109 -18.80 -5.61 -13.34
N SER A 110 -20.10 -5.45 -13.16
CA SER A 110 -21.08 -6.52 -13.35
C SER A 110 -22.21 -6.05 -14.24
N SER A 111 -22.77 -6.97 -15.02
CA SER A 111 -23.90 -6.71 -15.90
C SER A 111 -24.98 -7.75 -15.70
N VAL A 112 -26.23 -7.32 -15.61
CA VAL A 112 -27.38 -8.22 -15.52
C VAL A 112 -28.39 -7.81 -16.58
N PRO A 113 -28.96 -8.75 -17.36
CA PRO A 113 -30.11 -8.45 -18.22
C PRO A 113 -31.23 -7.88 -17.37
N GLU A 114 -31.82 -6.77 -17.80
CA GLU A 114 -32.84 -6.14 -16.98
C GLU A 114 -34.13 -6.98 -17.00
N ALA A 115 -34.57 -7.46 -15.83
CA ALA A 115 -35.72 -8.37 -15.74
C ALA A 115 -37.05 -7.78 -16.26
N ARG A 116 -37.11 -6.45 -16.45
CA ARG A 116 -38.29 -5.71 -16.88
C ARG A 116 -38.30 -5.36 -18.38
N SER A 117 -37.18 -5.52 -19.08
CA SER A 117 -37.05 -5.13 -20.48
C SER A 117 -35.97 -5.97 -21.17
N SER A 118 -36.32 -6.61 -22.29
CA SER A 118 -35.38 -7.39 -23.12
C SER A 118 -34.34 -6.53 -23.83
N ASP A 119 -34.54 -5.22 -23.87
CA ASP A 119 -33.81 -4.29 -24.72
C ASP A 119 -32.86 -3.40 -23.89
N SER A 120 -32.73 -3.67 -22.59
CA SER A 120 -31.88 -2.93 -21.67
C SER A 120 -30.87 -3.82 -20.94
N LEU A 121 -29.68 -3.27 -20.73
CA LEU A 121 -28.60 -3.89 -19.97
C LEU A 121 -28.24 -3.00 -18.79
N LEU A 122 -28.40 -3.52 -17.57
CA LEU A 122 -27.96 -2.82 -16.37
C LEU A 122 -26.48 -3.11 -16.13
N ILE A 123 -25.67 -2.06 -16.15
CA ILE A 123 -24.22 -2.12 -15.85
C ILE A 123 -23.99 -1.50 -14.47
N SER A 124 -23.45 -2.28 -13.55
CA SER A 124 -23.00 -1.82 -12.24
C SER A 124 -21.48 -1.68 -12.25
N VAL A 125 -20.98 -0.51 -11.83
CA VAL A 125 -19.55 -0.20 -11.72
C VAL A 125 -19.26 0.22 -10.29
N THR A 126 -18.38 -0.51 -9.62
CA THR A 126 -18.02 -0.28 -8.21
C THR A 126 -16.51 -0.06 -8.09
N PRO A 127 -16.02 0.92 -7.30
CA PRO A 127 -14.59 1.09 -7.09
C PRO A 127 -13.96 -0.15 -6.42
N PRO A 128 -12.65 -0.38 -6.63
CA PRO A 128 -11.95 -1.52 -6.03
C PRO A 128 -11.49 -1.24 -4.58
N PHE A 129 -12.04 -0.21 -3.94
CA PHE A 129 -11.77 0.20 -2.56
C PHE A 129 -13.06 0.73 -1.93
N ALA A 130 -13.08 0.79 -0.60
CA ALA A 130 -14.20 1.38 0.13
C ALA A 130 -14.27 2.89 -0.13
N SER A 131 -15.32 3.34 -0.80
CA SER A 131 -15.55 4.77 -1.05
C SER A 131 -15.68 5.53 0.26
N ARG A 132 -15.02 6.67 0.35
CA ARG A 132 -15.11 7.61 1.47
C ARG A 132 -16.03 8.77 1.12
N ARG A 133 -16.50 9.46 2.16
CA ARG A 133 -17.28 10.68 2.00
C ARG A 133 -16.42 11.74 1.31
N GLY A 134 -16.86 12.22 0.15
CA GLY A 134 -16.15 13.22 -0.64
C GLY A 134 -15.33 12.64 -1.80
N ASP A 135 -15.23 11.32 -1.92
CA ASP A 135 -14.67 10.70 -3.12
C ASP A 135 -15.58 11.01 -4.32
N SER A 136 -15.00 11.47 -5.43
CA SER A 136 -15.68 11.71 -6.70
C SER A 136 -15.01 10.88 -7.78
N LEU A 137 -15.69 9.84 -8.24
CA LEU A 137 -15.16 8.87 -9.19
C LEU A 137 -15.93 8.98 -10.51
N GLN A 138 -15.20 9.01 -11.61
CA GLN A 138 -15.76 9.03 -12.96
C GLN A 138 -15.23 7.82 -13.72
N TYR A 139 -16.13 7.14 -14.44
CA TYR A 139 -15.81 5.94 -15.19
C TYR A 139 -16.13 6.13 -16.66
N ARG A 140 -15.22 5.67 -17.53
CA ARG A 140 -15.48 5.54 -18.96
C ARG A 140 -15.85 4.09 -19.24
N VAL A 141 -17.13 3.87 -19.56
CA VAL A 141 -17.66 2.53 -19.89
C VAL A 141 -17.60 2.33 -21.41
N SER A 142 -17.21 1.14 -21.83
CA SER A 142 -17.22 0.72 -23.24
C SER A 142 -17.81 -0.69 -23.31
N TYR A 143 -18.68 -0.93 -24.28
CA TYR A 143 -19.36 -2.22 -24.48
C TYR A 143 -19.32 -2.61 -25.95
N TRP A 144 -19.34 -3.90 -26.24
CA TRP A 144 -19.34 -4.47 -27.59
C TRP A 144 -19.99 -5.85 -27.57
N GLU A 145 -20.49 -6.31 -28.71
CA GLU A 145 -20.99 -7.68 -28.88
C GLU A 145 -19.82 -8.68 -28.93
N ASN A 146 -20.00 -9.87 -28.36
CA ASN A 146 -18.97 -10.90 -28.36
C ASN A 146 -18.76 -11.48 -29.76
N SER A 147 -17.80 -10.97 -30.51
CA SER A 147 -17.42 -11.49 -31.82
C SER A 147 -16.62 -12.78 -31.69
N THR A 148 -17.30 -13.90 -31.43
CA THR A 148 -16.78 -15.20 -31.87
C THR A 148 -16.99 -15.31 -33.37
N SER A 149 -16.14 -14.65 -34.15
CA SER A 149 -16.09 -14.83 -35.60
C SER A 149 -15.70 -16.28 -35.90
N THR A 150 -16.69 -17.18 -35.98
CA THR A 150 -16.53 -18.45 -36.67
C THR A 150 -16.50 -18.12 -38.16
N THR A 151 -15.31 -17.89 -38.69
CA THR A 151 -15.06 -17.83 -40.12
C THR A 151 -15.45 -19.18 -40.73
N LYS A 152 -16.68 -19.30 -41.22
CA LYS A 152 -17.06 -20.40 -42.12
C LYS A 152 -16.44 -20.11 -43.49
N LYS A 153 -15.49 -20.96 -43.88
CA LYS A 153 -15.08 -21.17 -45.27
C LYS A 153 -16.23 -21.73 -46.08
#